data_AF-A0A3A5VHT7-F1
#
_entry.id   AF-A0A3A5VHT7-F1
#
_cell.length_a   1.000
_cell.length_b   1.000
_cell.length_c   1.000
_cell.angle_alpha   90.00
_cell.angle_beta   90.00
_cell.angle_gamma   90.00
#
_symmetry.space_group_name_H-M   'P 1'
#
loop_
_entity.id
_entity.type
_entity.pdbx_description
1 polymer ?
#
loop_
_entity_poly.entity_id
_entity_poly.type
_entity_poly.pdbx_seq_one_letter_code
_entity_poly.pdbx_strand_id
1 'polypeptide(L)'
;MAGTVSAADIVDPSKEYAGDALGLVTFFLFFVGYISMGAAFVFFMAERNSVAPQYRTTMTISALIVGIAAFHYYYMRGVYTDLGTVSIEYRYMDWIIT
;
A
#
# COMPACT_ATOMS: atom_id res chain seq x y z
N MET A 1 10.61 22.53 6.06
CA MET A 1 10.52 22.34 4.60
C MET A 1 9.75 21.06 4.35
N ALA A 2 8.53 21.15 3.85
CA ALA A 2 7.80 19.96 3.38
C ALA A 2 8.47 19.56 2.06
N GLY A 3 9.25 18.48 2.09
CA GLY A 3 9.85 17.91 0.89
C GLY A 3 8.72 17.43 -0.01
N THR A 4 8.53 18.09 -1.15
CA THR A 4 7.79 17.51 -2.25
C THR A 4 8.55 16.26 -2.67
N VAL A 5 7.92 15.09 -2.59
CA VAL A 5 8.43 13.86 -3.19
C VAL A 5 8.58 14.10 -4.69
N SER A 6 9.77 14.52 -5.08
CA SER A 6 10.10 14.82 -6.47
C SER A 6 10.19 13.50 -7.21
N ALA A 7 9.45 13.37 -8.32
CA ALA A 7 9.54 12.25 -9.25
C ALA A 7 10.88 12.21 -10.02
N ALA A 8 11.94 12.87 -9.53
CA ALA A 8 13.17 13.13 -10.25
C ALA A 8 14.21 12.00 -10.20
N ASP A 9 14.17 11.13 -9.19
CA ASP A 9 15.10 9.99 -9.10
C ASP A 9 14.29 8.69 -9.22
N ILE A 10 14.03 8.27 -10.46
CA ILE A 10 13.50 6.93 -10.71
C ILE A 10 14.54 5.92 -10.20
N VAL A 11 14.30 5.34 -9.03
CA VAL A 11 15.11 4.21 -8.53
C VAL A 11 14.96 3.07 -9.53
N ASP A 12 16.08 2.67 -10.14
CA ASP A 12 16.17 1.47 -10.96
C ASP A 12 16.39 0.27 -10.03
N PRO A 13 15.34 -0.51 -9.70
CA PRO A 13 15.45 -1.57 -8.71
C PRO A 13 16.42 -2.68 -9.15
N SER A 14 16.70 -2.81 -10.46
CA SER A 14 17.66 -3.80 -10.96
C SER A 14 19.10 -3.46 -10.62
N LYS A 15 19.41 -2.16 -10.44
CA LYS A 15 20.72 -1.66 -10.05
C LYS A 15 20.83 -1.52 -8.54
N GLU A 16 19.79 -0.95 -7.91
CA GLU A 16 19.77 -0.68 -6.48
C GLU A 16 19.89 -1.97 -5.66
N TYR A 17 19.15 -3.00 -6.04
CA TYR A 17 19.14 -4.30 -5.35
C TYR A 17 19.98 -5.35 -6.07
N ALA A 18 21.01 -4.94 -6.82
CA ALA A 18 21.89 -5.86 -7.52
C ALA A 18 22.62 -6.79 -6.52
N GLY A 19 22.33 -8.10 -6.60
CA GLY A 19 22.87 -9.08 -5.67
C GLY A 19 22.10 -9.20 -4.35
N ASP A 20 21.06 -8.39 -4.12
CA ASP A 20 20.15 -8.48 -2.98
C ASP A 20 18.73 -8.89 -3.45
N ALA A 21 18.55 -10.19 -3.63
CA ALA A 21 17.26 -10.73 -4.04
C ALA A 21 16.15 -10.46 -3.01
N LEU A 22 16.46 -10.42 -1.72
CA LEU A 22 15.46 -10.20 -0.67
C LEU A 22 14.99 -8.75 -0.65
N GLY A 23 15.92 -7.80 -0.82
CA GLY A 23 15.57 -6.38 -0.95
C GLY A 23 14.72 -6.12 -2.20
N LEU A 24 15.10 -6.72 -3.33
CA LEU A 24 14.33 -6.61 -4.58
C LEU A 24 12.90 -7.15 -4.44
N VAL A 25 12.74 -8.31 -3.81
CA VAL A 25 11.42 -8.90 -3.56
C VAL A 25 10.62 -8.01 -2.59
N THR A 26 11.25 -7.50 -1.53
CA THR A 26 10.60 -6.59 -0.57
C THR A 26 10.08 -5.32 -1.25
N PHE A 27 10.89 -4.70 -2.12
CA PHE A 27 10.50 -3.55 -2.93
C PHE A 27 9.24 -3.83 -3.75
N PHE A 28 9.22 -4.94 -4.50
CA PHE A 28 8.07 -5.29 -5.33
C PHE A 28 6.85 -5.71 -4.51
N LEU A 29 7.03 -6.34 -3.35
CA LEU A 29 5.91 -6.72 -2.47
C LEU A 29 5.19 -5.50 -1.90
N PHE A 30 5.89 -4.41 -1.58
CA PHE A 30 5.22 -3.16 -1.21
C PHE A 30 4.39 -2.58 -2.36
N PHE A 31 4.90 -2.64 -3.59
CA PHE A 31 4.15 -2.22 -4.78
C PHE A 31 2.91 -3.09 -5.02
N VAL A 32 3.07 -4.41 -4.98
CA VAL A 32 1.96 -5.35 -5.12
C VAL A 32 0.91 -5.15 -4.02
N GLY A 33 1.36 -4.96 -2.77
CA GLY A 33 0.49 -4.65 -1.64
C GLY A 33 -0.32 -3.37 -1.86
N TYR A 34 0.33 -2.28 -2.28
CA TYR A 34 -0.34 -1.03 -2.60
C TYR A 34 -1.41 -1.17 -3.69
N ILE A 35 -1.05 -1.76 -4.84
CA ILE A 35 -1.95 -1.89 -5.99
C ILE A 35 -3.09 -2.85 -5.68
N SER A 36 -2.83 -3.98 -5.02
CA SER A 36 -3.87 -4.96 -4.69
C SER A 36 -4.91 -4.40 -3.72
N MET A 37 -4.47 -3.67 -2.68
CA MET A 37 -5.37 -3.01 -1.72
C MET A 37 -6.22 -1.92 -2.40
N GLY A 38 -5.61 -1.11 -3.27
CA GLY A 38 -6.33 -0.10 -4.05
C GLY A 38 -7.35 -0.71 -5.03
N ALA A 39 -6.99 -1.80 -5.71
CA ALA A 39 -7.91 -2.53 -6.58
C ALA A 39 -9.07 -3.14 -5.78
N ALA A 40 -8.80 -3.71 -4.60
CA ALA A 40 -9.82 -4.24 -3.70
C ALA A 40 -10.77 -3.15 -3.21
N PHE A 41 -10.27 -1.94 -2.89
CA PHE A 41 -11.12 -0.79 -2.54
C PHE A 41 -12.13 -0.48 -3.64
N VAL A 42 -11.66 -0.34 -4.88
CA VAL A 42 -12.52 -0.06 -6.03
C VAL A 42 -13.54 -1.18 -6.23
N PHE A 43 -13.08 -2.44 -6.15
CA PHE A 43 -13.94 -3.61 -6.28
C PHE A 43 -15.07 -3.63 -5.24
N PHE A 44 -14.74 -3.47 -3.95
CA PHE A 44 -15.75 -3.50 -2.89
C PHE A 44 -16.76 -2.35 -2.98
N MET A 45 -16.32 -1.17 -3.42
CA MET A 45 -17.23 -0.04 -3.65
C MET A 45 -18.14 -0.28 -4.85
N ALA A 46 -17.62 -0.84 -5.94
CA ALA A 46 -18.40 -1.17 -7.14
C ALA A 46 -19.43 -2.29 -6.87
N GLU A 47 -19.01 -3.36 -6.18
CA GLU A 47 -19.83 -4.55 -5.92
C GLU A 47 -20.78 -4.41 -4.72
N ARG A 48 -20.76 -3.27 -4.02
CA ARG A 48 -21.63 -3.03 -2.86
C ARG A 48 -23.11 -3.23 -3.18
N ASN A 49 -23.57 -2.86 -4.37
CA ASN A 49 -24.99 -3.00 -4.73
C ASN A 49 -25.36 -4.40 -5.23
N SER A 50 -24.37 -5.22 -5.57
CA SER A 50 -24.53 -6.62 -6.01
C SER A 50 -24.86 -7.58 -4.86
N VAL A 51 -24.64 -7.17 -3.60
CA VAL A 51 -24.97 -7.96 -2.41
C VAL A 51 -26.32 -7.58 -1.79
N ALA A 52 -26.91 -8.53 -1.04
CA ALA A 52 -28.15 -8.29 -0.31
C ALA A 52 -28.01 -7.09 0.65
N PRO A 53 -29.07 -6.29 0.86
CA PRO A 53 -28.99 -5.03 1.62
C PRO A 53 -28.33 -5.15 2.99
N GLN A 54 -28.55 -6.25 3.71
CA GLN A 54 -27.97 -6.50 5.03
C GLN A 54 -26.43 -6.61 5.05
N TYR A 55 -25.78 -6.90 3.92
CA TYR A 55 -24.31 -7.05 3.84
C TYR A 55 -23.60 -5.82 3.27
N ARG A 56 -24.35 -4.81 2.81
CA ARG A 56 -23.77 -3.62 2.16
C ARG A 56 -22.90 -2.80 3.09
N THR A 57 -23.24 -2.75 4.38
CA THR A 57 -22.42 -2.09 5.40
C THR A 57 -21.08 -2.82 5.56
N THR A 58 -21.08 -4.15 5.60
CA THR A 58 -19.86 -4.95 5.64
C THR A 58 -18.97 -4.67 4.43
N MET A 59 -19.55 -4.62 3.22
CA MET A 59 -18.80 -4.28 2.00
C MET A 59 -18.17 -2.87 2.09
N THR A 60 -18.89 -1.88 2.62
CA THR A 60 -18.35 -0.53 2.82
C THR A 60 -17.23 -0.49 3.87
N ILE A 61 -17.36 -1.23 4.97
CA ILE A 61 -16.30 -1.33 6.00
C ILE A 61 -15.07 -2.03 5.41
N SER A 62 -15.25 -3.13 4.66
CA SER A 62 -14.14 -3.81 3.98
C SER A 62 -13.44 -2.89 2.98
N ALA A 63 -14.19 -2.09 2.21
CA ALA A 63 -13.62 -1.06 1.34
C ALA A 63 -12.80 -0.06 2.16
N LEU A 64 -13.34 0.49 3.25
CA LEU A 64 -12.63 1.44 4.09
C LEU A 64 -11.30 0.86 4.62
N ILE A 65 -11.32 -0.37 5.14
CA ILE A 65 -10.13 -1.06 5.66
C ILE A 65 -9.04 -1.17 4.58
N VAL A 66 -9.36 -1.72 3.41
CA VAL A 66 -8.34 -1.90 2.35
C VAL A 66 -7.92 -0.57 1.73
N GLY A 67 -8.79 0.43 1.70
CA GLY A 67 -8.46 1.79 1.25
C GLY A 67 -7.44 2.46 2.19
N ILE A 68 -7.62 2.34 3.49
CA ILE A 68 -6.68 2.85 4.50
C ILE A 68 -5.35 2.11 4.41
N ALA A 69 -5.39 0.78 4.27
CA ALA A 69 -4.18 -0.03 4.07
C ALA A 69 -3.42 0.39 2.81
N ALA A 70 -4.11 0.69 1.70
CA ALA A 70 -3.45 1.16 0.47
C ALA A 70 -2.63 2.44 0.71
N PHE A 71 -3.17 3.44 1.43
CA PHE A 71 -2.40 4.64 1.77
C PHE A 71 -1.18 4.33 2.64
N HIS A 72 -1.30 3.45 3.64
CA HIS A 72 -0.16 3.05 4.46
C HIS A 72 0.91 2.31 3.64
N TYR A 73 0.52 1.41 2.74
CA TYR A 73 1.45 0.72 1.83
C TYR A 73 2.17 1.68 0.88
N TYR A 74 1.49 2.74 0.42
CA TYR A 74 2.12 3.80 -0.37
C TYR A 74 3.25 4.49 0.40
N TYR A 75 3.01 4.88 1.66
CA TYR A 75 4.04 5.51 2.50
C TYR A 75 5.15 4.53 2.90
N MET A 76 4.82 3.30 3.31
CA MET A 76 5.83 2.28 3.62
C MET A 76 6.74 1.99 2.42
N ARG A 77 6.18 1.96 1.20
CA ARG A 77 6.97 1.87 -0.04
C ARG A 77 7.93 3.05 -0.17
N GLY A 78 7.46 4.29 0.00
CA GLY A 78 8.31 5.48 -0.10
C GLY A 78 9.44 5.49 0.93
N VAL A 79 9.16 5.11 2.18
CA VAL A 79 10.20 4.97 3.20
C VAL A 79 11.20 3.89 2.84
N TYR A 80 10.74 2.76 2.31
CA TYR A 80 11.62 1.69 1.88
C TYR A 80 12.51 2.11 0.72
N THR A 81 12.00 2.90 -0.24
CA THR A 81 12.82 3.42 -1.35
C THR A 81 13.83 4.46 -0.89
N ASP A 82 13.46 5.32 0.06
CA ASP A 82 14.30 6.47 0.42
C ASP A 82 15.33 6.12 1.51
N LEU A 83 14.98 5.21 2.43
CA LEU A 83 15.79 4.87 3.61
C LEU A 83 16.28 3.42 3.62
N GLY A 84 15.82 2.56 2.71
CA GLY A 84 16.17 1.14 2.66
C GLY A 84 15.66 0.32 3.86
N THR A 85 14.72 0.86 4.65
CA THR A 85 14.20 0.22 5.87
C THR A 85 12.69 0.02 5.82
N VAL A 86 12.22 -1.07 6.41
CA VAL A 86 10.78 -1.33 6.57
C VAL A 86 10.27 -0.52 7.76
N SER A 87 9.38 0.45 7.52
CA SER A 87 8.79 1.23 8.61
C SER A 87 7.81 0.40 9.43
N ILE A 88 8.17 0.19 10.70
CA ILE A 88 7.29 -0.45 11.69
C ILE A 88 6.22 0.54 12.19
N GLU A 89 6.52 1.83 12.19
CA GLU A 89 5.64 2.88 12.68
C GLU A 89 4.40 2.99 11.81
N TYR A 90 4.58 3.07 10.49
CA TYR A 90 3.46 3.08 9.54
C TYR A 90 2.66 1.77 9.60
N ARG A 91 3.32 0.63 9.88
CA ARG A 91 2.63 -0.64 10.05
C ARG A 91 1.74 -0.67 11.29
N TYR A 92 2.21 -0.16 12.42
CA TYR A 92 1.41 -0.09 13.64
C TYR A 92 0.29 0.93 13.55
N MET A 93 0.49 2.05 12.84
CA MET A 93 -0.60 3.01 12.58
C MET A 93 -1.72 2.37 11.75
N ASP A 94 -1.38 1.61 10.69
CA ASP A 94 -2.33 0.86 9.88
C ASP A 94 -3.17 -0.08 10.75
N TRP A 95 -2.52 -0.95 11.53
CA TRP A 95 -3.19 -1.96 12.37
C TRP A 95 -4.10 -1.41 13.46
N ILE A 96 -3.82 -0.22 13.99
CA ILE A 96 -4.70 0.40 15.00
C ILE A 96 -5.98 0.95 14.34
N ILE A 97 -5.92 1.30 13.06
CA ILE A 97 -7.03 1.92 12.34
C ILE A 97 -7.92 0.87 11.65
N THR A 98 -7.33 -0.21 11.13
CA THR A 98 -8.02 -1.28 10.36
C THR A 98 -8.48 -2.44 11.21
#